data_AF-A0AAW0YK73-F1
#
_entry.id   AF-A0AAW0YK73-F1
#
_cell.length_a   1.000
_cell.length_b   1.000
_cell.length_c   1.000
_cell.angle_alpha   90.00
_cell.angle_beta   90.00
_cell.angle_gamma   90.00
#
_symmetry.space_group_name_H-M   'P 1'
#
loop_
_entity.id
_entity.type
_entity.pdbx_description
1 polymer ?
#
loop_
_entity_poly.entity_id
_entity_poly.type
_entity_poly.pdbx_seq_one_letter_code
_entity_poly.pdbx_strand_id
1 'polypeptide(L)'
;MLALVSTALTNSTDPHSLFSMKHFLGLLNVFQRDSVSAGDGVTRGVVEALLTHHPGDFTDPILVQHLLTLCGALHDSINALTTDDERRQLSQLIISFIRQVNFGRDFEQQLDFYVNARAAFSNLDTVLVSLVQCVCRLAMATWNVMHSQHSGKTASFVRACAAYCFITVPSLAYSTTRLKLYLLSGTVALINNCLGQVEGNDSLYGGDPKVQQEAEQLCTTLLHNILLHIQSLTGIHEKRCGPLAFSLFWCIVTWCDLTQPQMMKVTSQIWSLVLKHCHPETVVQARDWISRHSVHQKHTSLAQLVRHGQA
;
A
#
# COMPACT_ATOMS: atom_id res chain seq x y z
N MET A 1 -38.88 -7.11 1.92
CA MET A 1 -38.01 -7.21 0.71
C MET A 1 -36.65 -7.82 1.03
N LEU A 2 -35.83 -7.28 1.95
CA LEU A 2 -34.61 -7.97 2.41
C LEU A 2 -34.87 -9.41 2.90
N ALA A 3 -35.92 -9.61 3.70
CA ALA A 3 -36.33 -10.95 4.11
C ALA A 3 -36.67 -11.87 2.93
N LEU A 4 -37.24 -11.35 1.84
CA LEU A 4 -37.53 -12.14 0.63
C LEU A 4 -36.24 -12.52 -0.10
N VAL A 5 -35.32 -11.56 -0.29
CA VAL A 5 -34.03 -11.81 -0.94
C VAL A 5 -33.20 -12.78 -0.11
N SER A 6 -33.10 -12.56 1.20
CA SER A 6 -32.40 -13.46 2.13
C SER A 6 -33.04 -14.85 2.15
N THR A 7 -34.37 -14.95 2.21
CA THR A 7 -35.09 -16.25 2.17
C THR A 7 -34.91 -16.95 0.82
N ALA A 8 -34.91 -16.22 -0.29
CA ALA A 8 -34.65 -16.79 -1.61
C ALA A 8 -33.22 -17.33 -1.73
N LEU A 9 -32.23 -16.60 -1.20
CA LEU A 9 -30.82 -16.99 -1.21
C LEU A 9 -30.50 -18.13 -0.24
N THR A 10 -31.12 -18.17 0.95
CA THR A 10 -30.88 -19.22 1.95
C THR A 10 -31.58 -20.53 1.63
N ASN A 11 -32.73 -20.49 0.96
CA ASN A 11 -33.52 -21.68 0.61
C ASN A 11 -33.32 -22.14 -0.84
N SER A 12 -32.50 -21.45 -1.65
CA SER A 12 -32.21 -21.91 -3.00
C SER A 12 -31.36 -23.18 -2.96
N THR A 13 -31.89 -24.26 -3.54
CA THR A 13 -31.15 -25.52 -3.71
C THR A 13 -30.04 -25.42 -4.76
N ASP A 14 -30.17 -24.49 -5.70
CA ASP A 14 -29.16 -24.14 -6.69
C ASP A 14 -29.01 -22.61 -6.81
N PRO A 15 -28.06 -22.01 -6.08
CA PRO A 15 -27.83 -20.58 -6.13
C PRO A 15 -27.48 -20.07 -7.53
N HIS A 16 -26.74 -20.85 -8.34
CA HIS A 16 -26.31 -20.42 -9.67
C HIS A 16 -27.50 -20.14 -10.62
N SER A 17 -28.53 -20.98 -10.59
CA SER A 17 -29.73 -20.74 -11.39
C SER A 17 -30.52 -19.54 -10.90
N LEU A 18 -30.60 -19.30 -9.58
CA LEU A 18 -31.29 -18.14 -9.00
C LEU A 18 -30.69 -16.83 -9.51
N PHE A 19 -29.36 -16.69 -9.46
CA PHE A 19 -28.66 -15.49 -9.94
C PHE A 19 -28.83 -15.24 -11.44
N SER A 20 -29.11 -16.29 -12.22
CA SER A 20 -29.35 -16.22 -13.66
C SER A 20 -30.81 -15.90 -14.01
N MET A 21 -31.74 -15.90 -13.04
CA MET A 21 -33.16 -15.65 -13.30
C MET A 21 -33.43 -14.17 -13.60
N LYS A 22 -34.00 -13.89 -14.78
CA LYS A 22 -34.42 -12.53 -15.18
C LYS A 22 -35.32 -11.85 -14.14
N HIS A 23 -36.22 -12.60 -13.50
CA HIS A 23 -37.11 -12.07 -12.46
C HIS A 23 -36.36 -11.70 -11.19
N PHE A 24 -35.32 -12.45 -10.83
CA PHE A 24 -34.47 -12.14 -9.68
C PHE A 24 -33.64 -10.88 -9.93
N LEU A 25 -33.05 -10.74 -11.13
CA LEU A 25 -32.39 -9.49 -11.55
C LEU A 25 -33.38 -8.31 -11.61
N GLY A 26 -34.62 -8.55 -12.04
CA GLY A 26 -35.70 -7.57 -11.99
C GLY A 26 -36.01 -7.10 -10.56
N LEU A 27 -36.04 -8.02 -9.60
CA LEU A 27 -36.22 -7.71 -8.18
C LEU A 27 -35.06 -6.86 -7.62
N LEU A 28 -33.81 -7.19 -7.97
CA LEU A 28 -32.64 -6.38 -7.60
C LEU A 28 -32.70 -4.98 -8.20
N ASN A 29 -33.21 -4.84 -9.43
CA ASN A 29 -33.43 -3.54 -10.06
C ASN A 29 -34.47 -2.68 -9.34
N VAL A 30 -35.56 -3.28 -8.85
CA VAL A 30 -36.54 -2.56 -8.02
C VAL A 30 -35.87 -2.08 -6.74
N PHE A 31 -35.09 -2.94 -6.10
CA PHE A 31 -34.35 -2.59 -4.89
C PHE A 31 -33.32 -1.47 -5.13
N GLN A 32 -32.65 -1.48 -6.28
CA GLN A 32 -31.70 -0.43 -6.67
C GLN A 32 -32.38 0.94 -6.83
N ARG A 33 -33.64 1.00 -7.28
CA ARG A 33 -34.39 2.26 -7.39
C ARG A 33 -34.86 2.79 -6.03
N ASP A 34 -35.18 1.87 -5.11
CA ASP A 34 -35.67 2.20 -3.78
C ASP A 34 -34.55 2.37 -2.74
N SER A 35 -33.29 2.06 -3.08
CA SER A 35 -32.15 2.08 -2.15
C SER A 35 -31.92 3.45 -1.51
N VAL A 36 -32.24 4.53 -2.21
CA VAL A 36 -32.22 5.92 -1.70
C VAL A 36 -33.27 6.13 -0.59
N SER A 37 -34.37 5.38 -0.61
CA SER A 37 -35.49 5.47 0.33
C SER A 37 -35.50 4.37 1.40
N ALA A 38 -34.86 3.22 1.16
CA ALA A 38 -34.93 2.02 1.99
C ALA A 38 -33.97 2.01 3.19
N GLY A 39 -33.03 2.96 3.25
CA GLY A 39 -32.02 3.07 4.30
C GLY A 39 -30.86 2.07 4.15
N ASP A 40 -29.67 2.52 4.52
CA ASP A 40 -28.38 1.85 4.28
C ASP A 40 -28.32 0.41 4.81
N GLY A 41 -28.98 0.14 5.94
CA GLY A 41 -28.99 -1.19 6.56
C GLY A 41 -29.64 -2.27 5.69
N VAL A 42 -30.66 -1.92 4.91
CA VAL A 42 -31.34 -2.88 4.03
C VAL A 42 -30.46 -3.19 2.82
N THR A 43 -29.87 -2.16 2.21
CA THR A 43 -28.95 -2.31 1.07
C THR A 43 -27.72 -3.12 1.47
N ARG A 44 -27.19 -2.84 2.66
CA ARG A 44 -26.05 -3.55 3.23
C ARG A 44 -26.38 -5.03 3.42
N GLY A 45 -27.51 -5.34 4.04
CA GLY A 45 -27.96 -6.72 4.24
C GLY A 45 -28.18 -7.49 2.94
N VAL A 46 -28.66 -6.83 1.88
CA VAL A 46 -28.80 -7.44 0.56
C VAL A 46 -27.43 -7.76 -0.02
N VAL A 47 -26.48 -6.82 -0.02
CA VAL A 47 -25.12 -7.05 -0.54
C VAL A 47 -24.43 -8.16 0.27
N GLU A 48 -24.49 -8.12 1.59
CA GLU A 48 -23.94 -9.17 2.47
C GLU A 48 -24.52 -10.55 2.14
N ALA A 49 -25.84 -10.65 1.95
CA ALA A 49 -26.47 -11.91 1.59
C ALA A 49 -26.05 -12.39 0.20
N LEU A 50 -25.99 -11.50 -0.80
CA LEU A 50 -25.57 -11.85 -2.15
C LEU A 50 -24.13 -12.36 -2.17
N LEU A 51 -23.20 -11.70 -1.48
CA LEU A 51 -21.80 -12.13 -1.42
C LEU A 51 -21.63 -13.45 -0.65
N THR A 52 -22.38 -13.64 0.45
CA THR A 52 -22.27 -14.82 1.31
C THR A 52 -22.85 -16.08 0.64
N HIS A 53 -23.95 -15.93 -0.09
CA HIS A 53 -24.66 -17.07 -0.71
C HIS A 53 -24.24 -17.33 -2.16
N HIS A 54 -23.40 -16.48 -2.76
CA HIS A 54 -22.90 -16.74 -4.11
C HIS A 54 -21.84 -17.87 -4.09
N PRO A 55 -22.04 -18.95 -4.87
CA PRO A 55 -21.24 -20.20 -4.79
C PRO A 55 -19.83 -20.11 -5.44
N GLY A 56 -19.30 -18.92 -5.67
CA GLY A 56 -18.01 -18.72 -6.31
C GLY A 56 -17.79 -17.27 -6.74
N ASP A 57 -17.05 -17.07 -7.83
CA ASP A 57 -16.77 -15.75 -8.38
C ASP A 57 -17.94 -15.20 -9.21
N PHE A 58 -18.16 -13.89 -9.17
CA PHE A 58 -19.08 -13.21 -10.06
C PHE A 58 -18.47 -13.06 -11.45
N THR A 59 -19.03 -13.80 -12.42
CA THR A 59 -18.58 -13.82 -13.82
C THR A 59 -19.57 -13.12 -14.76
N ASP A 60 -20.84 -12.97 -14.37
CA ASP A 60 -21.87 -12.31 -15.17
C ASP A 60 -21.77 -10.78 -15.07
N PRO A 61 -21.46 -10.06 -16.18
CA PRO A 61 -21.33 -8.61 -16.18
C PRO A 61 -22.59 -7.86 -15.73
N ILE A 62 -23.78 -8.42 -15.98
CA ILE A 62 -25.05 -7.79 -15.60
C ILE A 62 -25.20 -7.79 -14.09
N LEU A 63 -25.00 -8.95 -13.45
CA LEU A 63 -25.03 -9.07 -12.00
C LEU A 63 -23.93 -8.22 -11.33
N VAL A 64 -22.72 -8.21 -11.89
CA VAL A 64 -21.62 -7.35 -11.41
C VAL A 64 -22.01 -5.88 -11.47
N GLN A 65 -22.66 -5.42 -12.53
CA GLN A 65 -23.11 -4.03 -12.65
C GLN A 65 -24.19 -3.67 -11.62
N HIS A 66 -25.12 -4.59 -11.34
CA HIS A 66 -26.12 -4.38 -10.28
C HIS A 66 -25.45 -4.29 -8.90
N LEU A 67 -24.55 -5.22 -8.57
CA LEU A 67 -23.80 -5.20 -7.32
C LEU A 67 -22.93 -3.95 -7.19
N LEU A 68 -22.26 -3.51 -8.26
CA LEU A 68 -21.48 -2.28 -8.27
C LEU A 68 -22.37 -1.07 -7.93
N THR A 69 -23.60 -1.03 -8.45
CA THR A 69 -24.51 0.07 -8.16
C THR A 69 -25.04 0.03 -6.73
N LEU A 70 -25.34 -1.15 -6.19
CA LEU A 70 -25.72 -1.32 -4.78
C LEU A 70 -24.57 -0.91 -3.84
N CYS A 71 -23.34 -1.34 -4.14
CA CYS A 71 -22.15 -0.91 -3.41
C CYS A 71 -21.90 0.60 -3.54
N GLY A 72 -22.20 1.20 -4.69
CA GLY A 72 -22.16 2.66 -4.89
C GLY A 72 -23.12 3.38 -3.96
N ALA A 73 -24.37 2.91 -3.86
CA ALA A 73 -25.34 3.47 -2.91
C ALA A 73 -24.87 3.34 -1.44
N LEU A 74 -24.20 2.24 -1.08
CA LEU A 74 -23.60 2.07 0.24
C LEU A 74 -22.41 3.01 0.50
N HIS A 75 -21.62 3.30 -0.53
CA HIS A 75 -20.54 4.26 -0.45
C HIS A 75 -21.09 5.68 -0.25
N ASP A 76 -22.10 6.06 -1.03
CA ASP A 76 -22.68 7.41 -1.02
C ASP A 76 -23.41 7.73 0.29
N SER A 77 -23.75 6.70 1.07
CA SER A 77 -24.37 6.86 2.37
C SER A 77 -23.38 7.24 3.49
N ILE A 78 -22.08 7.04 3.25
CA ILE A 78 -21.02 7.40 4.20
C ILE A 78 -20.94 8.92 4.33
N ASN A 79 -21.23 9.43 5.52
CA ASN A 79 -21.27 10.85 5.82
C ASN A 79 -20.54 11.20 7.13
N ALA A 80 -20.62 12.46 7.56
CA ALA A 80 -19.92 12.95 8.75
C ALA A 80 -20.38 12.30 10.07
N LEU A 81 -21.57 11.69 10.10
CA LEU A 81 -22.11 10.97 11.25
C LEU A 81 -21.72 9.49 11.25
N THR A 82 -21.17 8.98 10.15
CA THR A 82 -20.72 7.59 10.05
C THR A 82 -19.48 7.37 10.90
N THR A 83 -19.58 6.40 11.81
CA THR A 83 -18.47 6.03 12.69
C THR A 83 -17.32 5.42 11.90
N ASP A 84 -16.11 5.48 12.45
CA ASP A 84 -14.94 4.86 11.82
C ASP A 84 -15.09 3.34 11.67
N ASP A 85 -15.77 2.69 12.60
CA ASP A 85 -16.03 1.25 12.52
C ASP A 85 -17.01 0.90 11.40
N GLU A 86 -18.12 1.64 11.25
CA GLU A 86 -19.06 1.46 10.14
C GLU A 86 -18.39 1.72 8.79
N ARG A 87 -17.61 2.80 8.67
CA ARG A 87 -16.82 3.11 7.47
C ARG A 87 -15.88 1.96 7.13
N ARG A 88 -15.23 1.37 8.14
CA ARG A 88 -14.35 0.22 7.96
C ARG A 88 -15.13 -1.01 7.51
N GLN A 89 -16.26 -1.33 8.12
CA GLN A 89 -17.10 -2.47 7.75
C GLN A 89 -17.62 -2.36 6.31
N LEU A 90 -18.14 -1.19 5.91
CA LEU A 90 -18.59 -0.93 4.55
C LEU A 90 -17.44 -1.05 3.54
N SER A 91 -16.26 -0.51 3.88
CA SER A 91 -15.07 -0.66 3.04
C SER A 91 -14.69 -2.13 2.85
N GLN A 92 -14.75 -2.95 3.91
CA GLN A 92 -14.46 -4.38 3.79
C GLN A 92 -15.50 -5.12 2.95
N LEU A 93 -16.79 -4.78 3.08
CA LEU A 93 -17.84 -5.37 2.27
C LEU A 93 -17.62 -5.10 0.77
N ILE A 94 -17.32 -3.85 0.42
CA ILE A 94 -17.00 -3.43 -0.96
C ILE A 94 -15.74 -4.15 -1.47
N ILE A 95 -14.71 -4.29 -0.62
CA ILE A 95 -13.48 -5.01 -0.98
C ILE A 95 -13.77 -6.49 -1.25
N SER A 96 -14.61 -7.14 -0.45
CA SER A 96 -15.02 -8.53 -0.66
C SER A 96 -15.71 -8.70 -2.00
N PHE A 97 -16.65 -7.80 -2.34
CA PHE A 97 -17.27 -7.75 -3.67
C PHE A 97 -16.21 -7.64 -4.78
N ILE A 98 -15.33 -6.63 -4.72
CA ILE A 98 -14.30 -6.38 -5.75
C ILE A 98 -13.39 -7.61 -5.96
N ARG A 99 -13.05 -8.32 -4.88
CA ARG A 99 -12.18 -9.50 -4.93
C ARG A 99 -12.87 -10.75 -5.48
N GLN A 100 -14.20 -10.83 -5.38
CA GLN A 100 -15.00 -11.95 -5.87
C GLN A 100 -15.43 -11.77 -7.33
N VAL A 101 -15.23 -10.60 -7.95
CA VAL A 101 -15.45 -10.41 -9.39
C VAL A 101 -14.27 -10.98 -10.19
N ASN A 102 -14.56 -11.90 -11.10
CA ASN A 102 -13.56 -12.57 -11.92
C ASN A 102 -14.11 -12.88 -13.33
N PHE A 103 -13.63 -12.17 -14.35
CA PHE A 103 -13.98 -12.44 -15.76
C PHE A 103 -13.04 -13.45 -16.44
N GLY A 104 -12.25 -14.19 -15.66
CA GLY A 104 -11.38 -15.25 -16.15
C GLY A 104 -10.24 -14.72 -17.03
N ARG A 105 -10.25 -15.10 -18.32
CA ARG A 105 -9.21 -14.68 -19.29
C ARG A 105 -9.52 -13.37 -20.01
N ASP A 106 -10.70 -12.79 -19.76
CA ASP A 106 -11.01 -11.46 -20.29
C ASP A 106 -10.37 -10.38 -19.40
N PHE A 107 -9.07 -10.18 -19.60
CA PHE A 107 -8.28 -9.24 -18.82
C PHE A 107 -8.70 -7.79 -19.06
N GLU A 108 -9.17 -7.45 -20.27
CA GLU A 108 -9.64 -6.10 -20.60
C GLU A 108 -10.93 -5.79 -19.83
N GLN A 109 -11.91 -6.69 -19.86
CA GLN A 109 -13.15 -6.54 -19.08
C GLN A 109 -12.87 -6.44 -17.57
N GLN A 110 -11.90 -7.22 -17.07
CA GLN A 110 -11.48 -7.16 -15.66
C GLN A 110 -10.86 -5.81 -15.30
N LEU A 111 -10.03 -5.24 -16.17
CA LEU A 111 -9.43 -3.92 -15.94
C LEU A 111 -10.50 -2.81 -16.01
N ASP A 112 -11.41 -2.87 -16.97
CA ASP A 112 -12.53 -1.93 -17.10
C ASP A 112 -13.41 -1.92 -15.85
N PHE A 113 -13.68 -3.10 -15.27
CA PHE A 113 -14.35 -3.19 -13.97
C PHE A 113 -13.59 -2.43 -12.87
N TYR A 114 -12.27 -2.58 -12.78
CA TYR A 114 -11.47 -1.85 -11.78
C TYR A 114 -11.42 -0.33 -12.04
N VAL A 115 -11.49 0.12 -13.29
CA VAL A 115 -11.64 1.53 -13.66
C VAL A 115 -12.97 2.08 -13.14
N ASN A 116 -14.07 1.37 -13.39
CA ASN A 116 -15.39 1.74 -12.91
C ASN A 116 -15.48 1.74 -11.38
N ALA A 117 -14.90 0.72 -10.73
CA ALA A 117 -14.86 0.63 -9.28
C ALA A 117 -14.07 1.79 -8.64
N ARG A 118 -12.93 2.19 -9.22
CA ARG A 118 -12.17 3.36 -8.74
C ARG A 118 -12.99 4.65 -8.82
N ALA A 119 -13.73 4.83 -9.91
CA ALA A 119 -14.59 5.99 -10.06
C ALA A 119 -15.76 5.99 -9.06
N ALA A 120 -16.35 4.82 -8.78
CA ALA A 120 -17.44 4.68 -7.84
C ALA A 120 -17.03 4.85 -6.36
N PHE A 121 -15.78 4.52 -6.01
CA PHE A 121 -15.33 4.46 -4.61
C PHE A 121 -14.15 5.41 -4.30
N SER A 122 -14.11 6.57 -4.96
CA SER A 122 -12.98 7.49 -4.93
C SER A 122 -12.61 8.02 -3.54
N ASN A 123 -13.55 8.01 -2.59
CA ASN A 123 -13.36 8.59 -1.25
C ASN A 123 -12.96 7.55 -0.19
N LEU A 124 -12.79 6.28 -0.57
CA LEU A 124 -12.40 5.21 0.33
C LEU A 124 -10.98 4.72 0.02
N ASP A 125 -9.99 5.33 0.66
CA ASP A 125 -8.57 4.96 0.53
C ASP A 125 -8.33 3.44 0.67
N THR A 126 -8.99 2.79 1.64
CA THR A 126 -8.85 1.33 1.85
C THR A 126 -9.30 0.54 0.61
N VAL A 127 -10.35 0.98 -0.07
CA VAL A 127 -10.85 0.36 -1.31
C VAL A 127 -9.87 0.61 -2.46
N LEU A 128 -9.40 1.86 -2.62
CA LEU A 128 -8.42 2.23 -3.64
C LEU A 128 -7.11 1.44 -3.49
N VAL A 129 -6.63 1.23 -2.27
CA VAL A 129 -5.46 0.37 -1.97
C VAL A 129 -5.70 -1.06 -2.45
N SER A 130 -6.88 -1.65 -2.16
CA SER A 130 -7.21 -3.00 -2.60
C SER A 130 -7.32 -3.09 -4.13
N LEU A 131 -7.86 -2.06 -4.79
CA LEU A 131 -7.94 -1.98 -6.25
C LEU A 131 -6.55 -1.96 -6.90
N VAL A 132 -5.62 -1.13 -6.42
CA VAL A 132 -4.23 -1.13 -6.91
C VAL A 132 -3.61 -2.53 -6.79
N GLN A 133 -3.83 -3.21 -5.65
CA GLN A 133 -3.33 -4.58 -5.48
C GLN A 133 -4.00 -5.57 -6.44
N CYS A 134 -5.30 -5.44 -6.73
CA CYS A 134 -6.00 -6.25 -7.73
C CYS A 134 -5.44 -6.03 -9.14
N VAL A 135 -5.20 -4.78 -9.55
CA VAL A 135 -4.61 -4.46 -10.86
C VAL A 135 -3.18 -5.00 -10.98
N CYS A 136 -2.36 -4.88 -9.92
CA CYS A 136 -1.04 -5.50 -9.87
C CYS A 136 -1.11 -7.03 -10.05
N ARG A 137 -2.07 -7.70 -9.38
CA ARG A 137 -2.31 -9.13 -9.57
C ARG A 137 -2.74 -9.47 -10.99
N LEU A 138 -3.60 -8.65 -11.60
CA LEU A 138 -4.06 -8.84 -12.98
C LEU A 138 -2.91 -8.76 -13.99
N ALA A 139 -2.00 -7.79 -13.81
CA ALA A 139 -0.80 -7.68 -14.62
C ALA A 139 0.11 -8.92 -14.47
N MET A 140 0.29 -9.42 -13.25
CA MET A 140 1.07 -10.63 -12.98
C MET A 140 0.39 -11.91 -13.52
N ALA A 141 -0.94 -12.00 -13.46
CA ALA A 141 -1.69 -13.10 -14.07
C ALA A 141 -1.50 -13.12 -15.59
N THR A 142 -1.51 -11.94 -16.22
CA THR A 142 -1.21 -11.79 -17.66
C THR A 142 0.21 -12.27 -17.98
N TRP A 143 1.20 -11.88 -17.18
CA TRP A 143 2.59 -12.33 -17.33
C TRP A 143 2.73 -13.86 -17.26
N ASN A 144 2.04 -14.50 -16.30
CA ASN A 144 2.03 -15.95 -16.14
C ASN A 144 1.42 -16.65 -17.36
N VAL A 145 0.27 -16.17 -17.86
CA VAL A 145 -0.39 -16.74 -19.04
C VAL A 145 0.46 -16.59 -20.30
N MET A 146 1.19 -15.48 -20.41
CA MET A 146 2.07 -15.19 -21.53
C MET A 146 3.47 -15.81 -21.42
N HIS A 147 3.73 -16.62 -20.37
CA HIS A 147 5.02 -17.28 -20.16
C HIS A 147 6.21 -16.30 -20.24
N SER A 148 6.06 -15.12 -19.63
CA SER A 148 7.07 -14.04 -19.64
C SER A 148 7.31 -13.33 -20.98
N GLN A 149 6.54 -13.62 -22.04
CA GLN A 149 6.71 -12.99 -23.34
C GLN A 149 5.43 -12.28 -23.78
N HIS A 150 5.41 -10.96 -23.61
CA HIS A 150 4.27 -10.15 -24.01
C HIS A 150 4.20 -9.98 -25.54
N SER A 151 2.99 -10.12 -26.07
CA SER A 151 2.64 -9.62 -27.40
C SER A 151 2.49 -8.09 -27.38
N GLY A 152 2.41 -7.44 -28.55
CA GLY A 152 2.13 -6.00 -28.60
C GLY A 152 0.83 -5.59 -27.89
N LYS A 153 -0.20 -6.45 -27.94
CA LYS A 153 -1.47 -6.25 -27.23
C LYS A 153 -1.30 -6.37 -25.72
N THR A 154 -0.73 -7.48 -25.25
CA THR A 154 -0.56 -7.71 -23.80
C THR A 154 0.42 -6.73 -23.17
N ALA A 155 1.45 -6.30 -23.92
CA ALA A 155 2.35 -5.21 -23.51
C ALA A 155 1.60 -3.88 -23.32
N SER A 156 0.68 -3.56 -24.23
CA SER A 156 -0.16 -2.36 -24.11
C SER A 156 -1.11 -2.45 -22.92
N PHE A 157 -1.69 -3.63 -22.69
CA PHE A 157 -2.53 -3.92 -21.55
C PHE A 157 -1.79 -3.74 -20.22
N VAL A 158 -0.61 -4.35 -20.04
CA VAL A 158 0.15 -4.19 -18.77
C VAL A 158 0.62 -2.75 -18.54
N ARG A 159 0.86 -1.97 -19.61
CA ARG A 159 1.07 -0.52 -19.49
C ARG A 159 -0.18 0.21 -19.00
N ALA A 160 -1.37 -0.18 -19.44
CA ALA A 160 -2.63 0.37 -18.92
C ALA A 160 -2.83 0.02 -17.43
N CYS A 161 -2.50 -1.21 -17.02
CA CYS A 161 -2.47 -1.58 -15.59
C CYS A 161 -1.52 -0.70 -14.78
N ALA A 162 -0.32 -0.44 -15.32
CA ALA A 162 0.63 0.46 -14.68
C ALA A 162 0.09 1.90 -14.60
N ALA A 163 -0.47 2.43 -15.70
CA ALA A 163 -1.15 3.74 -15.77
C ALA A 163 -2.26 3.88 -14.73
N TYR A 164 -3.06 2.84 -14.53
CA TYR A 164 -4.07 2.80 -13.47
C TYR A 164 -3.45 2.99 -12.09
N CYS A 165 -2.37 2.27 -11.77
CA CYS A 165 -1.65 2.45 -10.51
C CYS A 165 -1.09 3.88 -10.39
N PHE A 166 -0.52 4.43 -11.47
CA PHE A 166 0.03 5.78 -11.51
C PHE A 166 -0.98 6.88 -11.17
N ILE A 167 -2.24 6.76 -11.59
CA ILE A 167 -3.25 7.78 -11.30
C ILE A 167 -3.98 7.55 -9.97
N THR A 168 -3.83 6.36 -9.36
CA THR A 168 -4.60 5.98 -8.16
C THR A 168 -3.79 6.12 -6.89
N VAL A 169 -2.51 5.75 -6.91
CA VAL A 169 -1.69 5.83 -5.70
C VAL A 169 -1.50 7.28 -5.19
N PRO A 170 -1.31 8.31 -6.05
CA PRO A 170 -1.17 9.70 -5.59
C PRO A 170 -2.40 10.27 -4.90
N SER A 171 -3.59 9.76 -5.21
CA SER A 171 -4.83 10.26 -4.62
C SER A 171 -5.05 9.76 -3.19
N LEU A 172 -4.21 8.84 -2.69
CA LEU A 172 -4.30 8.34 -1.32
C LEU A 172 -3.76 9.35 -0.31
N ALA A 173 -4.44 9.47 0.84
CA ALA A 173 -4.05 10.41 1.89
C ALA A 173 -2.74 10.00 2.57
N TYR A 174 -2.54 8.71 2.84
CA TYR A 174 -1.45 8.22 3.68
C TYR A 174 -0.17 7.91 2.90
N SER A 175 0.85 8.73 3.16
CA SER A 175 2.23 8.67 2.70
C SER A 175 2.89 7.30 2.72
N THR A 176 2.89 6.64 3.88
CA THR A 176 3.49 5.30 4.04
C THR A 176 2.80 4.26 3.16
N THR A 177 1.49 4.39 2.97
CA THR A 177 0.71 3.51 2.10
C THR A 177 1.06 3.77 0.64
N ARG A 178 1.17 5.05 0.23
CA ARG A 178 1.63 5.43 -1.11
C ARG A 178 2.99 4.80 -1.42
N LEU A 179 3.96 4.97 -0.53
CA LEU A 179 5.32 4.42 -0.69
C LEU A 179 5.31 2.89 -0.92
N LYS A 180 4.55 2.15 -0.10
CA LYS A 180 4.42 0.69 -0.26
C LYS A 180 3.81 0.30 -1.61
N LEU A 181 2.80 1.04 -2.06
CA LEU A 181 2.14 0.76 -3.34
C LEU A 181 2.98 1.20 -4.54
N TYR A 182 3.80 2.23 -4.42
CA TYR A 182 4.79 2.60 -5.45
C TYR A 182 5.82 1.49 -5.65
N LEU A 183 6.40 0.98 -4.56
CA LEU A 183 7.34 -0.14 -4.62
C LEU A 183 6.71 -1.38 -5.25
N LEU A 184 5.47 -1.71 -4.85
CA LEU A 184 4.73 -2.85 -5.40
C LEU A 184 4.48 -2.68 -6.91
N SER A 185 3.87 -1.57 -7.31
CA SER A 185 3.52 -1.31 -8.72
C SER A 185 4.75 -1.13 -9.61
N GLY A 186 5.82 -0.52 -9.11
CA GLY A 186 7.10 -0.40 -9.80
C GLY A 186 7.76 -1.75 -10.03
N THR A 187 7.76 -2.63 -9.02
CA THR A 187 8.27 -4.00 -9.16
C THR A 187 7.48 -4.79 -10.20
N VAL A 188 6.14 -4.69 -10.18
CA VAL A 188 5.28 -5.35 -11.17
C VAL A 188 5.53 -4.82 -12.58
N ALA A 189 5.68 -3.50 -12.74
CA ALA A 189 6.01 -2.88 -14.03
C ALA A 189 7.38 -3.35 -14.54
N LEU A 190 8.39 -3.44 -13.66
CA LEU A 190 9.72 -3.93 -14.00
C LEU A 190 9.69 -5.39 -14.49
N ILE A 191 9.01 -6.28 -13.76
CA ILE A 191 8.85 -7.69 -14.15
C ILE A 191 8.15 -7.82 -15.52
N ASN A 192 7.20 -6.92 -15.81
CA ASN A 192 6.49 -6.87 -17.09
C ASN A 192 7.24 -6.12 -18.19
N ASN A 193 8.52 -5.78 -17.98
CA ASN A 193 9.37 -5.04 -18.92
C ASN A 193 8.76 -3.69 -19.37
N CYS A 194 8.04 -3.03 -18.48
CA CYS A 194 7.43 -1.72 -18.73
C CYS A 194 8.37 -0.60 -18.28
N LEU A 195 9.58 -0.53 -18.84
CA LEU A 195 10.65 0.35 -18.35
C LEU A 195 10.25 1.84 -18.30
N GLY A 196 9.58 2.36 -19.34
CA GLY A 196 9.12 3.76 -19.32
C GLY A 196 8.09 4.06 -18.22
N GLN A 197 7.33 3.04 -17.79
CA GLN A 197 6.43 3.16 -16.64
C GLN A 197 7.21 3.10 -15.32
N VAL A 198 8.27 2.29 -15.24
CA VAL A 198 9.18 2.27 -14.09
C VAL A 198 9.88 3.62 -13.92
N GLU A 199 10.41 4.20 -15.00
CA GLU A 199 11.01 5.53 -14.99
C GLU A 199 9.99 6.61 -14.60
N GLY A 200 8.77 6.53 -15.13
CA GLY A 200 7.68 7.40 -14.71
C GLY A 200 7.36 7.27 -13.22
N ASN A 201 7.33 6.04 -12.69
CA ASN A 201 7.17 5.77 -11.25
C ASN A 201 8.29 6.43 -10.43
N ASP A 202 9.53 6.19 -10.84
CA ASP A 202 10.69 6.66 -10.11
C ASP A 202 10.79 8.19 -10.15
N SER A 203 10.65 8.80 -11.32
CA SER A 203 10.68 10.25 -11.47
C SER A 203 9.54 10.94 -10.73
N LEU A 204 8.34 10.36 -10.70
CA LEU A 204 7.19 10.97 -10.05
C LEU A 204 7.15 10.76 -8.55
N TYR A 205 7.80 9.71 -8.00
CA TYR A 205 7.67 9.37 -6.58
C TYR A 205 8.98 9.15 -5.86
N GLY A 206 9.91 8.40 -6.46
CA GLY A 206 11.29 8.33 -5.96
C GLY A 206 11.95 9.72 -5.96
N GLY A 207 11.59 10.55 -6.94
CA GLY A 207 11.97 11.96 -7.06
C GLY A 207 11.04 12.96 -6.37
N ASP A 208 9.85 12.58 -5.86
CA ASP A 208 8.92 13.54 -5.24
C ASP A 208 9.50 14.09 -3.93
N PRO A 209 9.73 15.40 -3.81
CA PRO A 209 10.29 15.99 -2.60
C PRO A 209 9.46 15.70 -1.34
N LYS A 210 8.14 15.56 -1.44
CA LYS A 210 7.27 15.23 -0.30
C LYS A 210 7.48 13.80 0.15
N VAL A 211 7.54 12.85 -0.79
CA VAL A 211 7.76 11.43 -0.46
C VAL A 211 9.17 11.24 0.10
N GLN A 212 10.17 11.90 -0.50
CA GLN A 212 11.54 11.92 0.01
C GLN A 212 11.60 12.50 1.43
N GLN A 213 10.95 13.64 1.68
CA GLN A 213 10.90 14.27 3.00
C GLN A 213 10.21 13.37 4.03
N GLU A 214 9.11 12.72 3.66
CA GLU A 214 8.40 11.78 4.53
C GLU A 214 9.24 10.55 4.86
N ALA A 215 9.93 9.98 3.86
CA ALA A 215 10.86 8.87 4.05
C ALA A 215 12.02 9.27 4.98
N GLU A 216 12.62 10.44 4.75
CA GLU A 216 13.70 11.00 5.57
C GLU A 216 13.23 11.22 7.02
N GLN A 217 12.02 11.75 7.21
CA GLN A 217 11.43 11.97 8.52
C GLN A 217 11.19 10.64 9.25
N LEU A 218 10.63 9.63 8.57
CA LEU A 218 10.44 8.29 9.13
C LEU A 218 11.77 7.65 9.55
N CYS A 219 12.79 7.71 8.68
CA CYS A 219 14.14 7.24 8.98
C CYS A 219 14.72 7.97 10.19
N THR A 220 14.61 9.30 10.24
CA THR A 220 15.10 10.12 11.36
C THR A 220 14.42 9.76 12.67
N THR A 221 13.09 9.62 12.68
CA THR A 221 12.33 9.21 13.86
C THR A 221 12.71 7.80 14.33
N LEU A 222 12.87 6.86 13.40
CA LEU A 222 13.28 5.50 13.72
C LEU A 222 14.68 5.48 14.36
N LEU A 223 15.66 6.17 13.76
CA LEU A 223 17.01 6.28 14.29
C LEU A 223 17.03 6.94 15.67
N HIS A 224 16.20 7.97 15.88
CA HIS A 224 16.06 8.62 17.18
C HIS A 224 15.48 7.67 18.24
N ASN A 225 14.46 6.89 17.90
CA ASN A 225 13.88 5.90 18.82
C ASN A 225 14.88 4.79 19.18
N ILE A 226 15.68 4.33 18.22
CA ILE A 226 16.75 3.35 18.48
C ILE A 226 17.81 3.98 19.41
N LEU A 227 18.20 5.24 19.17
CA LEU A 227 19.14 5.96 20.03
C LEU A 227 18.61 6.06 21.47
N LEU A 228 17.36 6.47 21.66
CA LEU A 228 16.73 6.53 22.98
C LEU A 228 16.70 5.16 23.67
N HIS A 229 16.41 4.10 22.90
CA HIS A 229 16.45 2.75 23.44
C HIS A 229 17.86 2.37 23.92
N ILE A 230 18.91 2.63 23.14
CA ILE A 230 20.30 2.38 23.54
C ILE A 230 20.64 3.16 24.82
N GLN A 231 20.23 4.44 24.92
CA GLN A 231 20.46 5.27 26.11
C GLN A 231 19.71 4.79 27.36
N SER A 232 18.59 4.09 27.18
CA SER A 232 17.79 3.54 28.28
C SER A 232 18.37 2.26 28.89
N LEU A 233 19.33 1.60 28.21
CA LEU A 233 19.92 0.36 28.68
C LEU A 233 20.80 0.62 29.92
N THR A 234 20.45 -0.03 31.03
CA THR A 234 21.14 0.09 32.32
C THR A 234 21.41 -1.29 32.94
N GLY A 235 22.27 -1.33 33.97
CA GLY A 235 22.59 -2.55 34.71
C GLY A 235 23.29 -3.59 33.83
N ILE A 236 22.78 -4.82 33.83
CA ILE A 236 23.38 -5.93 33.07
C ILE A 236 23.36 -5.65 31.56
N HIS A 237 22.36 -4.92 31.07
CA HIS A 237 22.18 -4.63 29.65
C HIS A 237 23.07 -3.49 29.14
N GLU A 238 23.68 -2.68 30.01
CA GLU A 238 24.55 -1.56 29.63
C GLU A 238 25.76 -2.02 28.80
N LYS A 239 26.23 -3.26 29.01
CA LYS A 239 27.30 -3.86 28.19
C LYS A 239 26.95 -3.97 26.70
N ARG A 240 25.66 -3.93 26.34
CA ARG A 240 25.19 -3.96 24.94
C ARG A 240 25.24 -2.58 24.27
N CYS A 241 25.37 -1.50 25.03
CA CYS A 241 25.39 -0.13 24.49
C CYS A 241 26.51 0.08 23.48
N GLY A 242 27.73 -0.35 23.79
CA GLY A 242 28.89 -0.20 22.91
C GLY A 242 28.68 -0.86 21.54
N PRO A 243 28.43 -2.19 21.47
CA PRO A 243 28.21 -2.88 20.20
C PRO A 243 27.02 -2.33 19.39
N LEU A 244 25.91 -1.97 20.05
CA LEU A 244 24.73 -1.42 19.38
C LEU A 244 24.98 0.00 18.83
N ALA A 245 25.58 0.88 19.64
CA ALA A 245 25.92 2.24 19.21
C ALA A 245 26.92 2.22 18.05
N PHE A 246 27.92 1.34 18.11
CA PHE A 246 28.91 1.20 17.05
C PHE A 246 28.30 0.67 15.74
N SER A 247 27.42 -0.32 15.83
CA SER A 247 26.73 -0.86 14.65
C SER A 247 25.81 0.18 14.02
N LEU A 248 25.07 0.93 14.83
CA LEU A 248 24.19 2.00 14.37
C LEU A 248 24.99 3.14 13.75
N PHE A 249 26.11 3.52 14.36
CA PHE A 249 27.01 4.55 13.83
C PHE A 249 27.50 4.18 12.43
N TRP A 250 27.96 2.94 12.23
CA TRP A 250 28.41 2.50 10.92
C TRP A 250 27.30 2.45 9.89
N CYS A 251 26.10 2.03 10.29
CA CYS A 251 24.93 2.07 9.41
C CYS A 251 24.70 3.48 8.88
N ILE A 252 24.68 4.47 9.77
CA ILE A 252 24.40 5.87 9.41
C ILE A 252 25.52 6.45 8.53
N VAL A 253 26.79 6.25 8.90
CA VAL A 253 27.93 6.78 8.13
C VAL A 253 28.03 6.15 6.74
N THR A 254 27.59 4.91 6.58
CA THR A 254 27.66 4.20 5.29
C THR A 254 26.50 4.58 4.36
N TRP A 255 25.29 4.77 4.90
CA TRP A 255 24.07 4.82 4.10
C TRP A 255 23.31 6.15 4.14
N CYS A 256 23.60 7.04 5.11
CA CYS A 256 22.84 8.29 5.27
C CYS A 256 23.59 9.51 4.73
N ASP A 257 22.83 10.50 4.26
CA ASP A 257 23.37 11.81 3.87
C ASP A 257 23.66 12.66 5.10
N LEU A 258 24.95 12.75 5.47
CA LEU A 258 25.43 13.53 6.60
C LEU A 258 25.51 15.05 6.33
N THR A 259 25.17 15.52 5.12
CA THR A 259 25.05 16.96 4.87
C THR A 259 23.80 17.55 5.54
N GLN A 260 22.82 16.71 5.86
CA GLN A 260 21.60 17.10 6.56
C GLN A 260 21.87 17.38 8.05
N PRO A 261 21.51 18.58 8.57
CA PRO A 261 21.82 18.97 9.96
C PRO A 261 21.20 18.03 11.01
N GLN A 262 20.00 17.51 10.76
CA GLN A 262 19.31 16.60 11.69
C GLN A 262 20.03 15.25 11.78
N MET A 263 20.42 14.69 10.64
CA MET A 263 21.17 13.43 10.59
C MET A 263 22.55 13.56 11.25
N MET A 264 23.24 14.67 11.01
CA MET A 264 24.53 14.95 11.63
C MET A 264 24.41 15.11 13.16
N LYS A 265 23.31 15.69 13.66
CA LYS A 265 23.02 15.76 15.10
C LYS A 265 22.86 14.37 15.72
N VAL A 266 22.06 13.50 15.11
CA VAL A 266 21.86 12.11 15.58
C VAL A 266 23.18 11.33 15.54
N THR A 267 23.94 11.46 14.45
CA THR A 267 25.27 10.85 14.29
C THR A 267 26.23 11.27 15.40
N SER A 268 26.22 12.56 15.77
CA SER A 268 27.07 13.10 16.85
C SER A 268 26.70 12.51 18.21
N GLN A 269 25.41 12.34 18.48
CA GLN A 269 24.92 11.71 19.72
C GLN A 269 25.26 10.22 19.79
N ILE A 270 25.23 9.51 18.67
CA ILE A 270 25.63 8.10 18.62
C ILE A 270 27.14 7.98 18.79
N TRP A 271 27.91 8.88 18.17
CA TRP A 271 29.36 8.90 18.33
C TRP A 271 29.78 9.10 19.79
N SER A 272 29.11 9.96 20.56
CA SER A 272 29.42 10.12 21.99
C SER A 272 29.14 8.84 22.79
N LEU A 273 28.12 8.05 22.42
CA LEU A 273 27.88 6.73 23.01
C LEU A 273 28.96 5.72 22.64
N VAL A 274 29.46 5.76 21.40
CA VAL A 274 30.60 4.94 20.96
C VAL A 274 31.83 5.28 21.80
N LEU A 275 32.15 6.56 21.98
CA LEU A 275 33.28 6.99 22.81
C LEU A 275 33.14 6.52 24.27
N LYS A 276 31.91 6.54 24.81
CA LYS A 276 31.65 6.18 26.20
C LYS A 276 31.68 4.67 26.46
N HIS A 277 31.16 3.85 25.54
CA HIS A 277 30.87 2.44 25.80
C HIS A 277 31.72 1.44 25.00
N CYS A 278 32.45 1.87 23.97
CA CYS A 278 33.32 0.98 23.20
C CYS A 278 34.75 0.93 23.77
N HIS A 279 35.49 -0.14 23.44
CA HIS A 279 36.90 -0.25 23.80
C HIS A 279 37.72 0.84 23.09
N PRO A 280 38.74 1.45 23.74
CA PRO A 280 39.54 2.52 23.15
C PRO A 280 40.17 2.15 21.80
N GLU A 281 40.65 0.92 21.65
CA GLU A 281 41.22 0.45 20.38
C GLU A 281 40.21 0.47 19.24
N THR A 282 38.96 0.06 19.50
CA THR A 282 37.88 0.08 18.50
C THR A 282 37.57 1.51 18.07
N VAL A 283 37.57 2.45 19.02
CA VAL A 283 37.39 3.88 18.73
C VAL A 283 38.52 4.38 17.84
N VAL A 284 39.78 4.10 18.18
CA VAL A 284 40.96 4.53 17.40
C VAL A 284 40.90 3.99 15.97
N GLN A 285 40.61 2.69 15.80
CA GLN A 285 40.46 2.07 14.48
C GLN A 285 39.36 2.75 13.65
N ALA A 286 38.21 3.06 14.26
CA ALA A 286 37.14 3.78 13.59
C ALA A 286 37.57 5.20 13.19
N ARG A 287 38.27 5.94 14.07
CA ARG A 287 38.79 7.28 13.76
C ARG A 287 39.74 7.27 12.58
N ASP A 288 40.67 6.32 12.56
CA ASP A 288 41.66 6.19 11.49
C ASP A 288 40.99 5.86 10.16
N TRP A 289 40.02 4.94 10.17
CA TRP A 289 39.26 4.61 8.98
C TRP A 289 38.53 5.83 8.41
N ILE A 290 37.80 6.57 9.27
CA ILE A 290 37.05 7.76 8.85
C ILE A 290 37.99 8.86 8.34
N SER A 291 39.12 9.07 9.02
CA SER A 291 40.09 10.09 8.63
C SER A 291 40.67 9.80 7.24
N ARG A 292 40.96 8.54 6.91
CA ARG A 292 41.42 8.13 5.58
C ARG A 292 40.33 8.27 4.52
N HIS A 293 39.10 7.86 4.82
CA HIS A 293 37.99 7.87 3.85
C HIS A 293 37.40 9.27 3.61
N SER A 294 37.44 10.16 4.61
CA SER A 294 36.93 11.53 4.49
C SER A 294 37.63 12.37 3.42
N VAL A 295 38.88 12.04 3.09
CA VAL A 295 39.68 12.70 2.04
C VAL A 295 39.15 12.39 0.64
N HIS A 296 38.46 11.27 0.46
CA HIS A 296 37.96 10.84 -0.86
C HIS A 296 36.50 11.21 -1.14
N GLN A 297 35.66 11.40 -0.12
CA GLN A 297 34.22 11.61 -0.28
C GLN A 297 33.70 13.00 0.13
N LYS A 298 34.57 13.99 0.41
CA LYS A 298 34.18 15.36 0.80
C LYS A 298 33.30 15.47 2.07
N HIS A 299 33.27 14.45 2.94
CA HIS A 299 32.56 14.50 4.23
C HIS A 299 33.36 15.26 5.30
N THR A 300 33.57 16.56 5.12
CA THR A 300 34.38 17.39 6.03
C THR A 300 33.79 17.44 7.45
N SER A 301 32.46 17.44 7.56
CA SER A 301 31.71 17.48 8.82
C SER A 301 31.93 16.22 9.68
N LEU A 302 31.97 15.04 9.06
CA LEU A 302 32.21 13.78 9.77
C LEU A 302 33.67 13.70 10.28
N ALA A 303 34.62 14.15 9.45
CA ALA A 303 36.03 14.23 9.86
C ALA A 303 36.21 15.19 11.06
N GLN A 304 35.52 16.32 11.06
CA GLN A 304 35.52 17.25 12.19
C GLN A 304 34.91 16.64 13.44
N LEU A 305 33.75 15.98 13.35
CA LEU A 305 33.10 15.31 14.48
C LEU A 305 34.05 14.34 15.19
N VAL A 306 34.75 13.52 14.41
CA VAL A 306 35.58 12.44 14.93
C VAL A 306 36.90 12.97 15.52
N ARG A 307 37.40 14.11 15.00
CA ARG A 307 38.57 14.84 15.54
C ARG A 307 38.26 15.59 16.83
N HIS A 308 37.06 16.16 17.00
CA HIS A 308 36.71 16.95 18.19
C HIS A 308 36.50 16.13 19.47
N GLY A 309 36.37 14.79 19.39
CA GLY A 309 36.33 13.91 20.57
C GLY A 309 37.69 13.67 21.24
N GLN A 310 38.63 14.62 21.14
CA GLN A 310 40.03 14.53 21.58
C GLN A 310 40.26 14.80 23.08
N ALA A 311 39.22 14.86 23.90
CA ALA A 311 39.32 15.07 25.35
C ALA A 311 39.06 13.78 26.12
#